data_AF-A0A2Z6RVH2-F1
#
_entry.id   AF-A0A2Z6RVH2-F1
#
_cell.length_a   1.000
_cell.length_b   1.000
_cell.length_c   1.000
_cell.angle_alpha   90.00
_cell.angle_beta   90.00
_cell.angle_gamma   90.00
#
_symmetry.space_group_name_H-M   'P 1'
#
loop_
_entity.id
_entity.type
_entity.pdbx_description
1 polymer ?
#
loop_
_entity_poly.entity_id
_entity_poly.type
_entity_poly.pdbx_seq_one_letter_code
_entity_poly.pdbx_strand_id
1 'polypeptide(L)'
;MKELLENTTTYIPRHMDFATSTSTEVDYIRTAKELSNKDNGRFIFPETTNFGAADLFYTPNMIFQVTVSNNHPIKQVELVNIVENMPAYGKNIPIYLVFVVPDDIYDNYKYQDIVTKDPVSKSWRKVKTMDKKLKNMEQWVLRIDMKMSKSAASLVSTS
;
A
#
# COMPACT_ATOMS: atom_id res chain seq x y z
N MET A 1 -8.08 -2.69 -9.63
CA MET A 1 -8.10 -1.99 -8.33
C MET A 1 -8.92 -0.71 -8.44
N LYS A 2 -9.51 -0.22 -7.34
CA LYS A 2 -10.29 1.04 -7.32
C LYS A 2 -9.67 2.06 -6.37
N GLU A 3 -9.78 3.33 -6.70
CA GLU A 3 -9.33 4.44 -5.86
C GLU A 3 -10.19 4.53 -4.59
N LEU A 4 -9.57 4.91 -3.48
CA LEU A 4 -10.23 5.21 -2.22
C LEU A 4 -10.23 6.72 -2.00
N LEU A 5 -11.40 7.28 -1.72
CA LEU A 5 -11.61 8.72 -1.60
C LEU A 5 -11.96 9.07 -0.16
N GLU A 6 -11.39 10.16 0.35
CA GLU A 6 -11.68 10.63 1.71
C GLU A 6 -13.14 11.11 1.87
N ASN A 7 -13.78 11.59 0.79
CA ASN A 7 -15.19 11.98 0.77
C ASN A 7 -15.87 11.49 -0.52
N THR A 8 -16.99 10.77 -0.38
CA THR A 8 -17.68 10.06 -1.47
C THR A 8 -18.88 10.83 -2.06
N THR A 9 -19.11 12.06 -1.63
CA THR A 9 -20.39 12.75 -1.94
C THR A 9 -20.55 13.22 -3.39
N THR A 10 -19.48 13.30 -4.19
CA THR A 10 -19.57 13.76 -5.60
C THR A 10 -18.58 13.11 -6.57
N TYR A 11 -17.59 12.36 -6.11
CA TYR A 11 -16.52 11.85 -6.97
C TYR A 11 -16.65 10.33 -7.18
N ILE A 12 -16.60 9.92 -8.46
CA ILE A 12 -16.63 8.52 -8.86
C ILE A 12 -15.20 7.97 -8.77
N PRO A 13 -14.94 6.91 -7.97
CA PRO A 13 -13.63 6.30 -7.87
C PRO A 13 -13.06 5.87 -9.23
N ARG A 14 -11.79 6.21 -9.49
CA ARG A 14 -11.08 5.68 -10.66
C ARG A 14 -10.83 4.19 -10.51
N HIS A 15 -10.71 3.53 -11.66
CA HIS A 15 -10.32 2.14 -11.76
C HIS A 15 -8.98 2.07 -12.49
N MET A 16 -8.11 1.19 -12.02
CA MET A 16 -6.80 0.94 -12.60
C MET A 16 -6.59 -0.56 -12.67
N ASP A 17 -6.09 -1.03 -13.81
CA ASP A 17 -5.62 -2.40 -13.96
C ASP A 17 -4.17 -2.47 -13.49
N PHE A 18 -3.85 -3.52 -12.76
CA PHE A 18 -2.49 -3.83 -12.35
C PHE A 18 -2.03 -5.07 -13.10
N ALA A 19 -0.96 -4.92 -13.88
CA ALA A 19 -0.32 -6.00 -14.61
C ALA A 19 1.20 -5.85 -14.47
N THR A 20 1.89 -6.97 -14.37
CA THR A 20 3.36 -7.03 -14.31
C THR A 20 3.92 -7.39 -15.68
N SER A 21 5.17 -7.02 -15.93
CA SER A 21 5.91 -7.56 -17.08
C SER A 21 6.15 -9.07 -16.90
N THR A 22 6.30 -9.78 -18.03
CA THR A 22 6.51 -11.23 -18.08
C THR A 22 7.83 -11.69 -17.43
N SER A 23 8.81 -10.79 -17.32
CA SER A 23 10.00 -10.95 -16.48
C SER A 23 9.94 -9.88 -15.40
N THR A 24 9.61 -10.28 -14.17
CA THR A 24 9.66 -9.38 -13.02
C THR A 24 10.79 -9.85 -12.11
N GLU A 25 11.76 -8.97 -11.87
CA GLU A 25 12.84 -9.24 -10.93
C GLU A 25 12.37 -9.00 -9.50
N VAL A 26 12.80 -9.87 -8.59
CA VAL A 26 12.51 -9.80 -7.16
C VAL A 26 13.76 -9.32 -6.44
N ASP A 27 13.56 -8.36 -5.55
CA ASP A 27 14.57 -7.75 -4.73
C ASP A 27 14.15 -7.74 -3.27
N TYR A 28 15.12 -7.51 -2.39
CA TYR A 28 14.91 -7.38 -0.96
C TYR A 28 15.54 -6.08 -0.46
N ILE A 29 14.97 -5.52 0.61
CA ILE A 29 15.51 -4.36 1.31
C ILE A 29 15.43 -4.54 2.82
N ARG A 30 16.37 -3.96 3.55
CA ARG A 30 16.30 -3.91 5.02
C ARG A 30 15.77 -2.58 5.53
N THR A 31 16.02 -1.51 4.78
CA THR A 31 15.67 -0.14 5.14
C THR A 31 15.01 0.59 3.97
N ALA A 32 14.15 1.57 4.26
CA ALA A 32 13.47 2.35 3.22
C ALA A 32 14.46 3.06 2.29
N LYS A 33 15.64 3.46 2.80
CA LYS A 33 16.69 4.14 2.02
C LYS A 33 17.15 3.31 0.81
N GLU A 34 17.11 1.99 0.90
CA GLU A 34 17.54 1.13 -0.20
C GLU A 34 16.58 1.19 -1.41
N LEU A 35 15.34 1.65 -1.22
CA LEU A 35 14.37 1.85 -2.31
C LEU A 35 14.88 2.82 -3.37
N SER A 36 15.67 3.84 -3.00
CA SER A 36 16.11 4.89 -3.92
C SER A 36 17.03 4.38 -5.02
N ASN A 37 17.65 3.20 -4.81
CA ASN A 37 18.63 2.61 -5.70
C ASN A 37 18.06 1.47 -6.57
N LYS A 38 16.74 1.24 -6.51
CA LYS A 38 16.09 0.13 -7.22
C LYS A 38 15.55 0.60 -8.57
N ASP A 39 15.74 -0.22 -9.60
CA ASP A 39 15.18 0.05 -10.93
C ASP A 39 13.65 -0.08 -10.92
N ASN A 40 13.02 0.42 -11.99
CA ASN A 40 11.59 0.28 -12.21
C ASN A 40 11.20 -1.17 -12.54
N GLY A 41 9.95 -1.54 -12.24
CA GLY A 41 9.40 -2.85 -12.60
C GLY A 41 9.91 -4.01 -11.75
N ARG A 42 10.35 -3.75 -10.52
CA ARG A 42 10.86 -4.74 -9.57
C ARG A 42 9.87 -4.93 -8.43
N PHE A 43 9.67 -6.18 -8.01
CA PHE A 43 9.05 -6.48 -6.73
C PHE A 43 10.08 -6.39 -5.63
N ILE A 44 9.77 -5.67 -4.56
CA ILE A 44 10.69 -5.51 -3.43
C ILE A 44 10.00 -5.97 -2.16
N PHE A 45 10.62 -6.93 -1.48
CA PHE A 45 10.16 -7.43 -0.19
C PHE A 45 11.02 -6.85 0.94
N PRO A 46 10.42 -6.14 1.90
CA PRO A 46 11.13 -5.75 3.11
C PRO A 46 11.48 -7.00 3.95
N GLU A 47 12.77 -7.16 4.29
CA GLU A 47 13.26 -8.28 5.12
C GLU A 47 13.00 -8.05 6.62
N THR A 48 12.67 -6.83 7.02
CA THR A 48 12.49 -6.46 8.42
C THR A 48 11.06 -6.00 8.69
N THR A 49 10.56 -6.29 9.88
CA THR A 49 9.21 -5.90 10.34
C THR A 49 9.04 -4.40 10.58
N ASN A 50 10.05 -3.57 10.27
CA ASN A 50 10.02 -2.14 10.52
C ASN A 50 9.20 -1.35 9.49
N PHE A 51 8.63 -2.03 8.48
CA PHE A 51 7.73 -1.46 7.49
C PHE A 51 6.27 -1.69 7.89
N GLY A 52 5.83 -1.10 9.02
CA GLY A 52 4.46 -1.27 9.53
C GLY A 52 3.33 -0.82 8.58
N ALA A 53 3.69 -0.17 7.46
CA ALA A 53 2.77 0.31 6.43
C ALA A 53 2.94 -0.38 5.06
N ALA A 54 3.83 -1.37 4.91
CA ALA A 54 4.10 -2.00 3.61
C ALA A 54 4.59 -3.45 3.75
N ASP A 55 3.91 -4.36 3.06
CA ASP A 55 4.30 -5.77 2.93
C ASP A 55 5.10 -6.04 1.63
N LEU A 56 4.88 -5.22 0.60
CA LEU A 56 5.47 -5.37 -0.72
C LEU A 56 5.56 -4.01 -1.42
N PHE A 57 6.58 -3.80 -2.23
CA PHE A 57 6.65 -2.68 -3.16
C PHE A 57 6.70 -3.18 -4.60
N TYR A 58 6.15 -2.39 -5.51
CA TYR A 58 6.41 -2.52 -6.95
C TYR A 58 6.90 -1.18 -7.48
N THR A 59 8.15 -1.13 -7.92
CA THR A 59 8.78 0.11 -8.36
C THR A 59 8.21 0.59 -9.70
N PRO A 60 8.10 1.92 -9.90
CA PRO A 60 8.69 2.97 -9.09
C PRO A 60 7.80 3.56 -7.99
N ASN A 61 6.51 3.20 -7.92
CA ASN A 61 5.53 4.04 -7.23
C ASN A 61 4.41 3.29 -6.47
N MET A 62 4.42 1.96 -6.37
CA MET A 62 3.38 1.21 -5.65
C MET A 62 3.89 0.64 -4.34
N ILE A 63 3.09 0.85 -3.28
CA ILE A 63 3.28 0.32 -1.94
C ILE A 63 2.06 -0.55 -1.65
N PHE A 64 2.25 -1.83 -1.32
CA PHE A 64 1.16 -2.76 -1.02
C PHE A 64 1.12 -3.08 0.46
N GLN A 65 -0.09 -3.06 1.02
CA GLN A 65 -0.38 -3.48 2.38
C GLN A 65 -1.53 -4.49 2.37
N VAL A 66 -1.26 -5.71 2.80
CA VAL A 66 -2.25 -6.78 2.92
C VAL A 66 -2.99 -6.61 4.23
N THR A 67 -4.33 -6.60 4.19
CA THR A 67 -5.14 -6.45 5.40
C THR A 67 -6.49 -7.13 5.27
N VAL A 68 -6.97 -7.65 6.40
CA VAL A 68 -8.33 -8.17 6.57
C VAL A 68 -9.20 -7.24 7.43
N SER A 69 -8.64 -6.11 7.87
CA SER A 69 -9.34 -5.13 8.71
C SER A 69 -9.87 -3.97 7.87
N ASN A 70 -11.14 -3.62 8.07
CA ASN A 70 -11.78 -2.44 7.46
C ASN A 70 -11.20 -1.10 7.94
N ASN A 71 -10.53 -1.10 9.10
CA ASN A 71 -9.88 0.08 9.65
C ASN A 71 -8.42 -0.24 9.95
N HIS A 72 -7.52 0.45 9.27
CA HIS A 72 -6.09 0.27 9.35
C HIS A 72 -5.39 1.64 9.31
N PRO A 73 -5.38 2.38 10.44
CA PRO A 73 -4.76 3.70 10.48
C PRO A 73 -3.25 3.61 10.17
N ILE A 74 -2.79 4.48 9.29
CA ILE A 74 -1.39 4.48 8.82
C ILE A 74 -0.61 5.58 9.54
N LYS A 75 0.54 5.25 10.11
CA LYS A 75 1.36 6.26 10.76
C LYS A 75 2.07 7.13 9.72
N GLN A 76 1.84 8.45 9.78
CA GLN A 76 2.42 9.41 8.84
C GLN A 76 3.95 9.33 8.77
N VAL A 77 4.63 9.15 9.91
CA VAL A 77 6.11 9.13 9.97
C VAL A 77 6.68 7.95 9.18
N GLU A 78 6.06 6.78 9.28
CA GLU A 78 6.48 5.58 8.54
C GLU A 78 6.22 5.76 7.04
N LEU A 79 5.05 6.29 6.68
CA LEU A 79 4.66 6.53 5.29
C LEU A 79 5.55 7.58 4.61
N VAL A 80 5.87 8.69 5.30
CA VAL A 80 6.82 9.70 4.82
C VAL A 80 8.18 9.10 4.55
N ASN A 81 8.70 8.29 5.48
CA ASN A 81 10.00 7.64 5.32
C ASN A 81 10.06 6.71 4.11
N ILE A 82 8.97 5.98 3.81
CA ILE A 82 8.89 5.15 2.61
C ILE A 82 8.82 6.04 1.35
N VAL A 83 7.87 6.97 1.32
CA VAL A 83 7.59 7.82 0.15
C VAL A 83 8.80 8.61 -0.30
N GLU A 84 9.58 9.19 0.62
CA GLU A 84 10.78 9.97 0.25
C GLU A 84 11.87 9.15 -0.43
N ASN A 85 11.88 7.82 -0.22
CA ASN A 85 12.89 6.94 -0.80
C ASN A 85 12.37 6.15 -2.01
N MET A 86 11.09 6.29 -2.38
CA MET A 86 10.57 5.64 -3.60
C MET A 86 11.21 6.24 -4.86
N PRO A 87 11.55 5.43 -5.88
CA PRO A 87 12.11 5.93 -7.14
C PRO A 87 11.25 6.98 -7.87
N ALA A 88 9.93 7.00 -7.62
CA ALA A 88 9.00 8.00 -8.16
C ALA A 88 8.97 9.33 -7.40
N TYR A 89 9.59 9.42 -6.21
CA TYR A 89 9.56 10.63 -5.40
C TYR A 89 10.17 11.83 -6.15
N GLY A 90 9.45 12.95 -6.14
CA GLY A 90 9.84 14.17 -6.86
C GLY A 90 9.60 14.16 -8.38
N LYS A 91 9.14 13.06 -8.99
CA LYS A 91 9.01 12.91 -10.46
C LYS A 91 7.63 13.29 -11.04
N ASN A 92 6.78 14.01 -10.31
CA ASN A 92 5.38 14.27 -10.67
C ASN A 92 4.57 13.00 -11.03
N ILE A 93 5.00 11.85 -10.52
CA ILE A 93 4.31 10.56 -10.63
C ILE A 93 3.58 10.33 -9.31
N PRO A 94 2.27 10.02 -9.31
CA PRO A 94 1.57 9.67 -8.07
C PRO A 94 2.18 8.43 -7.42
N ILE A 95 2.19 8.42 -6.09
CA ILE A 95 2.56 7.23 -5.30
C ILE A 95 1.27 6.56 -4.84
N TYR A 96 1.14 5.27 -5.13
CA TYR A 96 -0.05 4.50 -4.85
C TYR A 96 0.16 3.66 -3.59
N LEU A 97 -0.63 3.94 -2.56
CA LEU A 97 -0.77 3.06 -1.40
C LEU A 97 -1.95 2.12 -1.63
N VAL A 98 -1.65 0.85 -1.88
CA VAL A 98 -2.59 -0.16 -2.33
C VAL A 98 -2.89 -1.13 -1.19
N PHE A 99 -4.14 -1.13 -0.72
CA PHE A 99 -4.64 -2.12 0.22
C PHE A 99 -5.08 -3.37 -0.52
N VAL A 100 -4.44 -4.49 -0.22
CA VAL A 100 -4.81 -5.81 -0.75
C VAL A 100 -5.77 -6.45 0.24
N VAL A 101 -7.02 -6.63 -0.17
CA VAL A 101 -8.10 -7.06 0.72
C VAL A 101 -8.90 -8.22 0.14
N PRO A 102 -9.43 -9.10 1.01
CA PRO A 102 -10.33 -10.17 0.58
C PRO A 102 -11.62 -9.65 -0.03
N ASP A 103 -12.27 -10.51 -0.82
CA ASP A 103 -13.45 -10.17 -1.60
C ASP A 103 -14.67 -9.78 -0.76
N ASP A 104 -14.76 -10.30 0.46
CA ASP A 104 -15.84 -10.05 1.43
C ASP A 104 -15.84 -8.60 1.98
N ILE A 105 -14.68 -7.93 2.04
CA ILE A 105 -14.58 -6.54 2.52
C ILE A 105 -14.33 -5.51 1.40
N TYR A 106 -13.98 -5.96 0.19
CA TYR A 106 -13.58 -5.09 -0.92
C TYR A 106 -14.58 -3.97 -1.26
N ASP A 107 -15.87 -4.30 -1.36
CA ASP A 107 -16.88 -3.33 -1.80
C ASP A 107 -17.07 -2.20 -0.80
N ASN A 108 -16.99 -2.52 0.48
CA ASN A 108 -17.19 -1.60 1.60
C ASN A 108 -15.89 -0.99 2.14
N TYR A 109 -14.73 -1.37 1.59
CA TYR A 109 -13.44 -0.84 2.02
C TYR A 109 -13.35 0.65 1.70
N LYS A 110 -12.96 1.45 2.71
CA LYS A 110 -12.94 2.91 2.63
C LYS A 110 -11.51 3.45 2.70
N TYR A 111 -11.39 4.74 2.40
CA TYR A 111 -10.16 5.49 2.65
C TYR A 111 -9.73 5.33 4.12
N GLN A 112 -8.44 5.08 4.32
CA GLN A 112 -7.84 4.84 5.62
C GLN A 112 -7.22 6.13 6.16
N ASP A 113 -7.45 6.41 7.44
CA ASP A 113 -6.92 7.62 8.05
C ASP A 113 -5.39 7.55 8.20
N ILE A 114 -4.72 8.64 7.85
CA ILE A 114 -3.32 8.85 8.22
C ILE A 114 -3.30 9.47 9.62
N VAL A 115 -2.58 8.81 10.53
CA VAL A 115 -2.49 9.17 11.94
C VAL A 115 -1.09 9.62 12.33
N THR A 116 -1.04 10.44 13.37
CA THR A 116 0.21 10.86 14.03
C THR A 116 0.05 10.75 15.53
N LYS A 117 1.17 10.65 16.24
CA LYS A 117 1.18 10.54 17.69
C LYS A 117 1.00 11.93 18.28
N ASP A 118 0.02 12.08 19.16
CA ASP A 118 -0.20 13.31 19.87
C ASP A 118 0.95 13.59 20.85
N PRO A 119 1.59 14.78 20.82
CA PRO A 119 2.78 15.03 21.62
C PRO A 119 2.48 15.08 23.12
N VAL A 120 1.25 15.41 23.52
CA VAL A 120 0.83 15.55 24.92
C VAL A 120 0.29 14.23 25.44
N SER A 121 -0.81 13.75 24.87
CA SER A 121 -1.52 12.54 25.32
C SER A 121 -0.84 11.23 24.93
N LYS A 122 0.13 11.28 24.00
CA LYS A 122 0.78 10.12 23.38
C LYS A 122 -0.15 9.16 22.62
N SER A 123 -1.44 9.51 22.49
CA SER A 123 -2.44 8.76 21.73
C SER A 123 -2.27 8.95 20.23
N TRP A 124 -2.81 8.03 19.42
CA TRP A 124 -2.88 8.21 17.97
C TRP A 124 -4.10 9.06 17.61
N ARG A 125 -3.91 10.02 16.72
CA ARG A 125 -4.99 10.84 16.17
C ARG A 125 -4.82 11.07 14.68
N LYS A 126 -5.92 11.31 13.97
CA LYS A 126 -5.89 11.72 12.57
C LYS A 126 -5.03 12.98 12.40
N VAL A 127 -4.23 12.99 11.34
CA VAL A 127 -3.41 14.13 10.97
C VAL A 127 -4.32 15.28 10.55
N LYS A 128 -4.08 16.48 11.12
CA LYS A 128 -4.81 17.70 10.74
C LYS A 128 -4.28 18.32 9.44
N THR A 129 -2.98 18.18 9.20
CA THR A 129 -2.28 18.72 8.03
C THR A 129 -1.32 17.67 7.53
N MET A 130 -1.59 17.15 6.33
CA MET A 130 -0.76 16.12 5.71
C MET A 130 0.64 16.64 5.45
N ASP A 131 1.67 15.81 5.68
CA ASP A 131 3.02 16.15 5.27
C ASP A 131 3.06 16.39 3.75
N LYS A 132 3.67 17.50 3.32
CA LYS A 132 3.79 17.89 1.91
C LYS A 132 4.41 16.82 1.02
N LYS A 133 5.19 15.89 1.61
CA LYS A 133 5.82 14.78 0.90
C LYS A 133 4.78 13.76 0.41
N LEU A 134 3.63 13.69 1.06
CA LEU A 134 2.52 12.80 0.73
C LEU A 134 1.49 13.47 -0.20
N LYS A 135 1.73 14.70 -0.69
CA LYS A 135 0.74 15.49 -1.45
C LYS A 135 0.23 14.82 -2.74
N ASN A 136 1.03 13.95 -3.33
CA ASN A 136 0.71 13.23 -4.57
C ASN A 136 0.41 11.74 -4.29
N MET A 137 0.16 11.38 -3.03
CA MET A 137 -0.15 10.02 -2.67
C MET A 137 -1.64 9.77 -2.81
N GLU A 138 -1.99 8.61 -3.36
CA GLU A 138 -3.36 8.15 -3.51
C GLU A 138 -3.54 6.81 -2.81
N GLN A 139 -4.72 6.58 -2.25
CA GLN A 139 -5.07 5.28 -1.68
C GLN A 139 -5.91 4.49 -2.67
N TRP A 140 -5.63 3.21 -2.79
CA TRP A 140 -6.30 2.30 -3.69
C TRP A 140 -6.59 0.99 -2.97
N VAL A 141 -7.58 0.24 -3.46
CA VAL A 141 -7.88 -1.11 -2.96
C VAL A 141 -7.86 -2.12 -4.11
N LEU A 142 -7.14 -3.21 -3.88
CA LEU A 142 -7.01 -4.36 -4.76
C LEU A 142 -7.75 -5.54 -4.12
N ARG A 143 -8.69 -6.11 -4.88
CA ARG A 143 -9.43 -7.31 -4.49
C ARG A 143 -8.58 -8.55 -4.73
N ILE A 144 -8.55 -9.45 -3.75
CA ILE A 144 -8.09 -10.83 -3.95
C ILE A 144 -9.25 -11.79 -3.78
N ASP A 145 -9.36 -12.76 -4.69
CA ASP A 145 -10.35 -13.83 -4.58
C ASP A 145 -9.80 -14.93 -3.66
N MET A 146 -10.37 -15.03 -2.46
CA MET A 146 -9.99 -16.06 -1.51
C MET A 146 -10.54 -17.44 -1.85
N LYS A 147 -11.54 -17.56 -2.73
CA LYS A 147 -12.19 -18.83 -3.07
C LYS A 147 -11.27 -19.73 -3.91
N MET A 148 -10.32 -19.16 -4.65
CA MET A 148 -9.30 -19.93 -5.37
C MET A 148 -8.30 -20.65 -4.44
N SER A 149 -8.09 -20.16 -3.21
CA SER A 149 -7.13 -20.76 -2.26
C SER A 149 -7.58 -22.14 -1.73
N LYS A 150 -8.90 -22.41 -1.70
CA LYS A 150 -9.43 -23.72 -1.29
C LYS A 150 -9.20 -24.82 -2.33
N SER A 151 -9.16 -24.50 -3.62
CA SER A 151 -8.88 -25.47 -4.68
C SER A 151 -7.39 -25.83 -4.79
N ALA A 152 -6.48 -24.91 -4.47
CA ALA A 152 -5.05 -25.20 -4.48
C ALA A 152 -4.64 -26.11 -3.31
N ALA A 153 -5.22 -25.91 -2.11
CA ALA A 153 -4.95 -26.74 -0.94
C ALA A 153 -5.47 -28.18 -1.11
N SER A 154 -6.59 -28.40 -1.81
CA SER A 154 -7.11 -29.75 -2.06
C SER A 154 -6.28 -30.57 -3.07
N LEU A 155 -5.43 -29.92 -3.87
CA LEU A 155 -4.55 -30.60 -4.81
C LEU A 155 -3.22 -31.06 -4.18
N VAL A 156 -2.83 -30.46 -3.05
CA VAL A 156 -1.60 -30.82 -2.32
C VAL A 156 -1.85 -31.91 -1.27
N SER A 157 -3.09 -32.07 -0.79
CA SER A 157 -3.42 -33.10 0.21
C SER A 157 -3.69 -34.50 -0.36
N THR A 158 -3.45 -34.72 -1.65
CA THR A 158 -3.63 -36.04 -2.31
C THR A 158 -2.34 -36.54 -2.98
N SER A 159 -1.17 -36.14 -2.49
CA SER A 159 0.14 -36.69 -2.91
C SER A 159 0.77 -37.52 -1.80
#